data_AF-A0A931C229-F1
#
_entry.id   AF-A0A931C229-F1
#
_cell.length_a   1.000
_cell.length_b   1.000
_cell.length_c   1.000
_cell.angle_alpha   90.00
_cell.angle_beta   90.00
_cell.angle_gamma   90.00
#
_symmetry.space_group_name_H-M   'P 1'
#
loop_
_entity.id
_entity.type
_entity.pdbx_description
1 polymer ?
#
loop_
_entity_poly.entity_id
_entity_poly.type
_entity_poly.pdbx_seq_one_letter_code
_entity_poly.pdbx_strand_id
1 'polypeptide(L)' 'MSKSYHVTRKDLKGLSKRELDEMAEDKDSLLNEYAEKSSVKREVKKKRKEEKDKNNDTPTNPIS' A
#
# COMPACT_ATOMS: atom_id res chain seq x y z
N MET A 1 -4.56 -17.25 1.10
CA MET A 1 -4.74 -16.44 -0.13
C MET A 1 -4.23 -15.02 0.12
N SER A 2 -3.44 -14.47 -0.79
CA SER A 2 -3.11 -13.03 -0.80
C SER A 2 -4.26 -12.24 -1.45
N LYS A 3 -4.66 -11.10 -0.86
CA LYS A 3 -5.60 -10.15 -1.48
C LYS A 3 -4.96 -9.56 -2.74
N SER A 4 -5.62 -9.67 -3.89
CA SER A 4 -5.23 -9.00 -5.14
C SER A 4 -5.98 -7.68 -5.29
N TYR A 5 -5.24 -6.59 -5.51
CA TYR A 5 -5.83 -5.25 -5.67
C TYR A 5 -5.77 -4.79 -7.12
N HIS A 6 -6.93 -4.69 -7.77
CA HIS A 6 -7.01 -4.34 -9.20
C HIS A 6 -7.19 -2.84 -9.44
N VAL A 7 -7.64 -2.09 -8.43
CA VAL A 7 -7.88 -0.64 -8.56
C VAL A 7 -6.60 0.17 -8.60
N THR A 8 -6.60 1.21 -9.43
CA THR A 8 -5.52 2.16 -9.62
C THR A 8 -6.03 3.60 -9.49
N ARG A 9 -5.10 4.55 -9.37
CA ARG A 9 -5.45 5.98 -9.34
C ARG A 9 -6.18 6.45 -10.60
N LYS A 10 -6.00 5.77 -11.73
CA LYS A 10 -6.66 6.14 -13.00
C LYS A 10 -8.16 5.90 -12.94
N ASP A 11 -8.59 4.89 -12.19
CA ASP A 11 -10.00 4.53 -12.04
C ASP A 11 -10.77 5.58 -11.21
N LEU A 12 -10.05 6.37 -10.42
CA LEU A 12 -10.60 7.49 -9.64
C LEU A 12 -10.37 8.85 -10.32
N LYS A 13 -9.69 8.89 -11.46
CA LYS A 13 -9.33 10.14 -12.13
C LYS A 13 -10.53 10.66 -12.91
N GLY A 14 -10.89 11.92 -12.68
CA GLY A 14 -12.00 12.58 -13.39
C GLY A 14 -13.31 12.59 -12.61
N LEU A 15 -13.37 11.86 -11.48
CA LEU A 15 -14.48 11.96 -10.54
C LEU A 15 -14.47 13.33 -9.85
N SER A 16 -15.66 13.90 -9.73
CA SER A 16 -15.91 15.10 -8.97
C SER A 16 -15.78 14.83 -7.48
N LYS A 17 -15.64 15.90 -6.69
CA LYS A 17 -15.60 15.79 -5.23
C LYS A 17 -16.87 15.11 -4.67
N ARG A 18 -18.04 15.42 -5.23
CA ARG A 18 -19.31 14.82 -4.77
C ARG A 18 -19.35 13.31 -4.98
N GLU A 19 -18.95 12.85 -6.16
CA GLU A 19 -18.88 11.40 -6.44
C GLU A 19 -17.87 10.70 -5.52
N LEU A 20 -16.74 11.34 -5.23
CA LEU A 20 -15.76 10.80 -4.27
C LEU A 20 -16.30 10.76 -2.83
N ASP A 21 -17.06 11.77 -2.42
CA ASP A 21 -17.69 11.83 -1.10
C ASP A 21 -18.78 10.74 -0.97
N GLU A 22 -19.60 10.54 -1.99
CA GLU A 22 -20.60 9.46 -2.05
C GLU A 22 -19.92 8.07 -2.02
N MET A 23 -18.82 7.90 -2.77
CA MET A 23 -18.03 6.66 -2.74
C MET A 23 -17.34 6.42 -1.39
N ALA A 24 -17.07 7.46 -0.61
CA ALA A 24 -16.45 7.32 0.70
C ALA A 24 -17.40 6.68 1.73
N GLU A 25 -18.71 6.83 1.53
CA GLU A 25 -19.74 6.21 2.38
C GLU A 25 -19.89 4.70 2.11
N ASP A 26 -19.59 4.25 0.89
CA ASP A 26 -19.64 2.84 0.49
C ASP A 26 -18.30 2.12 0.75
N LYS A 27 -18.34 1.10 1.62
CA LYS A 27 -17.18 0.27 2.00
C LYS A 27 -16.62 -0.56 0.85
N ASP A 28 -17.47 -0.94 -0.11
CA ASP A 28 -17.07 -1.77 -1.25
C ASP A 28 -16.69 -0.91 -2.48
N SER A 29 -16.60 0.41 -2.31
CA SER A 29 -16.25 1.32 -3.39
C SER A 29 -14.79 1.17 -3.83
N LEU A 30 -14.54 1.52 -5.10
CA LEU A 30 -13.19 1.58 -5.66
C LEU A 30 -12.27 2.52 -4.86
N LEU A 31 -12.83 3.56 -4.24
CA LEU A 31 -12.08 4.51 -3.42
C LEU A 31 -11.53 3.83 -2.17
N ASN A 32 -12.36 3.03 -1.49
CA ASN A 32 -11.97 2.27 -0.31
C ASN A 32 -11.01 1.13 -0.65
N GLU A 33 -11.22 0.39 -1.75
CA GLU A 33 -10.27 -0.62 -2.21
C GLU A 33 -8.88 0.00 -2.51
N TYR A 34 -8.86 1.16 -3.17
CA TYR A 34 -7.62 1.89 -3.44
C TYR A 34 -6.93 2.36 -2.16
N ALA A 35 -7.70 2.82 -1.16
CA ALA A 35 -7.18 3.22 0.14
C ALA A 35 -6.54 2.03 0.88
N GLU A 36 -7.21 0.88 0.92
CA GLU A 36 -6.68 -0.37 1.49
C GLU A 36 -5.36 -0.76 0.82
N LYS A 37 -5.34 -0.81 -0.53
CA LYS A 37 -4.15 -1.11 -1.33
C LYS A 37 -2.98 -0.20 -0.96
N SER A 38 -3.25 1.10 -0.82
CA SER A 38 -2.24 2.10 -0.47
C SER A 38 -1.66 1.86 0.92
N SER A 39 -2.51 1.55 1.91
CA SER A 39 -2.09 1.23 3.28
C SER A 39 -1.18 0.00 3.31
N VAL A 40 -1.61 -1.11 2.70
CA VAL A 40 -0.84 -2.36 2.61
C VAL A 40 0.51 -2.12 1.93
N LYS A 41 0.54 -1.37 0.82
CA LYS A 41 1.79 -1.04 0.12
C LYS A 41 2.75 -0.26 1.02
N ARG A 42 2.26 0.66 1.85
CA ARG A 42 3.08 1.44 2.79
C ARG A 42 3.68 0.53 3.86
N GLU A 43 2.90 -0.36 4.45
CA GLU A 43 3.38 -1.31 5.45
C GLU A 43 4.44 -2.26 4.88
N VAL A 44 4.20 -2.81 3.69
CA VAL A 44 5.16 -3.70 3.02
C VAL A 44 6.47 -2.95 2.74
N LYS A 45 6.41 -1.70 2.27
CA LYS A 45 7.62 -0.88 2.06
C LYS A 45 8.35 -0.60 3.38
N LYS A 46 7.61 -0.33 4.46
CA LYS A 46 8.18 -0.12 5.80
C LYS A 46 8.91 -1.37 6.29
N LYS A 47 8.26 -2.54 6.25
CA LYS A 47 8.86 -3.82 6.62
C LYS A 47 10.13 -4.12 5.82
N ARG A 48 10.09 -3.93 4.49
CA ARG A 48 11.27 -4.11 3.62
C ARG A 48 12.43 -3.17 3.96
N LYS A 49 12.13 -1.94 4.41
CA LYS A 49 13.17 -1.00 4.85
C LYS A 49 13.78 -1.47 6.17
N GLU A 50 12.94 -1.81 7.15
CA GLU A 50 13.40 -2.32 8.45
C GLU A 50 14.23 -3.61 8.32
N GLU A 51 13.86 -4.52 7.43
CA GLU A 51 14.64 -5.73 7.13
C GLU A 51 16.00 -5.41 6.52
N LYS A 52 16.08 -4.43 5.62
CA LYS A 52 17.35 -3.98 5.05
C LYS A 52 18.24 -3.34 6.11
N ASP A 53 17.68 -2.48 6.95
CA ASP A 53 18.42 -1.81 8.01
C ASP A 53 18.99 -2.85 9.00
N LYS A 54 18.18 -3.84 9.42
CA LYS A 54 18.64 -4.98 10.25
C LYS A 54 19.76 -5.80 9.62
N ASN A 55 19.69 -6.05 8.32
CA ASN A 55 20.72 -6.83 7.61
C ASN A 55 22.02 -6.02 7.38
N ASN A 56 21.94 -4.69 7.37
CA ASN A 56 23.11 -3.83 7.24
C ASN A 56 23.82 -3.59 8.58
N ASP A 57 23.12 -3.77 9.71
CA ASP A 57 23.67 -3.62 11.06
C ASP A 57 24.39 -4.87 11.59
N THR A 58 24.34 -6.02 10.88
CA THR A 58 25.16 -7.18 11.23
C THR A 58 26.60 -6.97 10.75
N PRO A 59 27.61 -6.86 11.63
CA PRO A 59 29.00 -6.90 11.20
C PRO A 59 29.24 -8.26 10.56
N THR A 60 29.54 -8.26 9.27
CA THR A 60 30.05 -9.43 8.57
C THR A 60 31.43 -9.72 9.15
N ASN A 61 31.51 -10.68 10.08
CA ASN A 61 32.79 -11.22 10.51
C ASN A 61 33.46 -11.82 9.27
N PRO A 62 34.65 -11.34 8.85
CA PRO A 62 35.38 -11.99 7.77
C PRO A 62 35.75 -13.40 8.25
N ILE A 63 35.27 -14.40 7.52
CA ILE A 63 35.64 -15.80 7.73
C ILE A 63 37.15 -15.89 7.45
N SER A 64 37.93 -16.12 8.50
CA SER A 64 39.37 -16.39 8.47
C SER A 64 39.68 -17.77 7.96
#